data_AF-A0A8J4C7Y7-F1
#
_entry.id   AF-A0A8J4C7Y7-F1
#
_cell.length_a   1.000
_cell.length_b   1.000
_cell.length_c   1.000
_cell.angle_alpha   90.00
_cell.angle_beta   90.00
_cell.angle_gamma   90.00
#
_symmetry.space_group_name_H-M   'P 1'
#
loop_
_entity.id
_entity.type
_entity.pdbx_description
1 polymer ?
#
loop_
_entity_poly.entity_id
_entity_poly.type
_entity_poly.pdbx_seq_one_letter_code
_entity_poly.pdbx_strand_id
1 'polypeptide(L)'
;PPPPPPPLPPPPPIPPPLVPAFPPRCKVCITAKLQPPAIDIRPYRYDEETCASIQQNISASINTALINSNIPMVSYFTPNASLCSDLEVTVCGTFFSSVDADSFQDTAEQLLSFWISEAAGGNVCQPELEGYTVIVTTGDDSCLPISGSVSCSLPITPFPNCTCNTSQGILPFLVQPRYYPLPSVNKATTEYCFLVSTIPEDEIVPSTCGVASDKLTKIEWYANQNVSSWIKGINLYSAVGNVTKLAASWGAAGTNTLKATPINWTSAQANGGMVCIEVKKPKSMEDVCLGFSGQCYASTFNSNKDCCPIYRTGLTALLPVVGHR
;
A
#
# COMPACT_ATOMS: atom_id res chain seq x y z
N PRO A 1 -51.76 -82.21 -27.24
CA PRO A 1 -50.69 -81.25 -27.63
C PRO A 1 -50.65 -80.08 -26.64
N PRO A 2 -49.53 -79.82 -25.95
CA PRO A 2 -49.42 -78.68 -25.05
C PRO A 2 -49.42 -77.35 -25.84
N PRO A 3 -49.95 -76.26 -25.26
CA PRO A 3 -50.04 -74.97 -25.91
C PRO A 3 -48.64 -74.38 -26.19
N PRO A 4 -48.47 -73.64 -27.30
CA PRO A 4 -47.19 -73.04 -27.65
C PRO A 4 -46.77 -72.01 -26.59
N PRO A 5 -45.47 -71.96 -26.24
CA PRO A 5 -44.96 -71.01 -25.27
C PRO A 5 -45.18 -69.57 -25.75
N PRO A 6 -45.51 -68.64 -24.84
CA PRO A 6 -45.74 -67.25 -25.18
C PRO A 6 -44.49 -66.61 -25.81
N PRO A 7 -44.66 -65.69 -26.77
CA PRO A 7 -43.55 -64.99 -27.40
C PRO A 7 -42.76 -64.20 -26.36
N LEU A 8 -41.43 -64.31 -26.45
CA LEU A 8 -40.51 -63.58 -25.57
C LEU A 8 -40.72 -62.07 -25.71
N PRO A 9 -40.66 -61.30 -24.60
CA PRO A 9 -40.73 -59.85 -24.64
C PRO A 9 -39.63 -59.28 -25.55
N PRO A 10 -39.91 -58.20 -26.32
CA PRO A 10 -38.88 -57.53 -27.09
C PRO A 10 -37.74 -57.07 -26.17
N PRO A 11 -36.47 -57.18 -26.61
CA PRO A 11 -35.34 -56.73 -25.83
C PRO A 11 -35.48 -55.23 -25.50
N PRO A 12 -35.07 -54.80 -24.29
CA PRO A 12 -35.15 -53.40 -23.90
C PRO A 12 -34.36 -52.52 -24.90
N PRO A 13 -34.84 -51.30 -25.19
CA PRO A 13 -34.13 -50.38 -26.07
C PRO A 13 -32.71 -50.13 -25.55
N ILE A 14 -31.73 -50.27 -26.44
CA ILE A 14 -30.32 -49.98 -26.14
C ILE A 14 -30.23 -48.52 -25.66
N PRO A 15 -29.64 -48.25 -24.48
CA PRO A 15 -29.41 -46.88 -24.03
C PRO A 15 -28.65 -46.09 -25.09
N PRO A 16 -29.01 -44.82 -25.37
CA PRO A 16 -28.24 -44.00 -26.29
C PRO A 16 -26.76 -43.96 -25.87
N PRO A 17 -25.81 -43.91 -26.82
CA PRO A 17 -24.40 -43.76 -26.50
C PRO A 17 -24.22 -42.56 -25.57
N LEU A 18 -23.55 -42.75 -24.43
CA LEU A 18 -23.16 -41.65 -23.57
C LEU A 18 -22.31 -40.68 -24.40
N VAL A 19 -22.86 -39.54 -24.78
CA VAL A 19 -22.11 -38.46 -25.41
C VAL A 19 -21.04 -38.05 -24.39
N PRO A 20 -19.74 -37.98 -24.75
CA PRO A 20 -18.73 -37.49 -23.83
C PRO A 20 -19.13 -36.10 -23.35
N ALA A 21 -19.44 -35.96 -22.06
CA ALA A 21 -19.72 -34.67 -21.48
C ALA A 21 -18.43 -33.85 -21.60
N PHE A 22 -18.45 -32.80 -22.42
CA PHE A 22 -17.33 -31.86 -22.45
C PHE A 22 -17.15 -31.30 -21.04
N PRO A 23 -15.92 -31.28 -20.51
CA PRO A 23 -15.69 -30.72 -19.19
C PRO A 23 -16.14 -29.26 -19.19
N PRO A 24 -16.77 -28.79 -18.09
CA PRO A 24 -17.30 -27.44 -18.04
C PRO A 24 -16.17 -26.44 -18.21
N ARG A 25 -16.44 -25.37 -18.98
CA ARG A 25 -15.54 -24.22 -19.06
C ARG A 25 -15.39 -23.61 -17.69
N CYS A 26 -14.21 -23.09 -17.41
CA CYS A 26 -13.98 -22.42 -16.15
C CYS A 26 -13.62 -20.94 -16.34
N LYS A 27 -14.48 -20.07 -15.81
CA LYS A 27 -14.21 -18.64 -15.70
C LYS A 27 -13.52 -18.38 -14.36
N VAL A 28 -12.35 -17.75 -14.41
CA VAL A 28 -11.55 -17.40 -13.24
C VAL A 28 -11.38 -15.89 -13.21
N CYS A 29 -11.58 -15.28 -12.05
CA CYS A 29 -11.33 -13.87 -11.81
C CYS A 29 -10.33 -13.73 -10.65
N ILE A 30 -9.19 -13.11 -10.92
CA ILE A 30 -8.18 -12.78 -9.92
C ILE A 30 -8.49 -11.39 -9.41
N THR A 31 -8.70 -11.27 -8.10
CA THR A 31 -9.07 -10.03 -7.43
C THR A 31 -7.99 -9.66 -6.44
N ALA A 32 -7.38 -8.50 -6.62
CA ALA A 32 -6.57 -7.83 -5.61
C ALA A 32 -7.46 -6.88 -4.81
N LYS A 33 -7.54 -7.10 -3.50
CA LYS A 33 -8.41 -6.40 -2.57
C LYS A 33 -7.60 -5.68 -1.51
N LEU A 34 -7.98 -4.43 -1.24
CA LEU A 34 -7.56 -3.67 -0.09
C LEU A 34 -8.55 -3.90 1.05
N GLN A 35 -8.05 -4.43 2.16
CA GLN A 35 -8.77 -4.44 3.43
C GLN A 35 -8.24 -3.29 4.29
N PRO A 36 -9.04 -2.22 4.50
CA PRO A 36 -8.65 -1.10 5.34
C PRO A 36 -8.46 -1.50 6.82
N PRO A 37 -7.64 -0.76 7.57
CA PRO A 37 -7.57 -0.90 9.02
C PRO A 37 -8.91 -0.51 9.67
N ALA A 38 -9.11 -0.93 10.93
CA ALA A 38 -10.31 -0.56 11.69
C ALA A 38 -10.48 0.97 11.86
N ILE A 39 -9.36 1.70 11.87
CA ILE A 39 -9.34 3.17 11.89
C ILE A 39 -8.50 3.63 10.69
N ASP A 40 -9.17 4.14 9.67
CA ASP A 40 -8.57 4.52 8.38
C ASP A 40 -8.27 6.04 8.34
N ILE A 41 -7.28 6.46 9.11
CA ILE A 41 -6.93 7.90 9.28
C ILE A 41 -6.24 8.54 8.06
N ARG A 42 -5.73 7.71 7.13
CA ARG A 42 -5.13 8.14 5.85
C ARG A 42 -5.72 7.25 4.75
N PRO A 43 -6.98 7.49 4.36
CA PRO A 43 -7.66 6.61 3.42
C PRO A 43 -6.92 6.58 2.09
N TYR A 44 -6.60 5.38 1.63
CA TYR A 44 -6.05 5.12 0.31
C TYR A 44 -7.03 4.27 -0.49
N ARG A 45 -7.27 4.68 -1.74
CA ARG A 45 -8.11 3.97 -2.69
C ARG A 45 -7.37 3.86 -4.01
N TYR A 46 -7.60 2.79 -4.75
CA TYR A 46 -7.06 2.67 -6.10
C TYR A 46 -7.69 3.74 -6.99
N ASP A 47 -6.85 4.55 -7.62
CA ASP A 47 -7.27 5.42 -8.72
C ASP A 47 -7.29 4.63 -10.04
N GLU A 48 -7.82 5.27 -11.10
CA GLU A 48 -7.95 4.65 -12.41
C GLU A 48 -6.60 4.20 -12.98
N GLU A 49 -5.55 5.00 -12.78
CA GLU A 49 -4.19 4.72 -13.29
C GLU A 49 -3.57 3.52 -12.56
N THR A 50 -3.63 3.51 -11.23
CA THR A 50 -3.13 2.42 -10.40
C THR A 50 -3.90 1.14 -10.71
N CYS A 51 -5.22 1.21 -10.85
CA CYS A 51 -6.02 0.04 -11.21
C CYS A 51 -5.61 -0.52 -12.57
N ALA A 52 -5.51 0.33 -13.59
CA ALA A 52 -5.13 -0.09 -14.94
C ALA A 52 -3.74 -0.74 -14.96
N SER A 53 -2.78 -0.17 -14.23
CA SER A 53 -1.43 -0.72 -14.09
C SER A 53 -1.44 -2.11 -13.45
N ILE A 54 -2.13 -2.29 -12.31
CA ILE A 54 -2.25 -3.58 -11.63
C ILE A 54 -2.92 -4.61 -12.55
N GLN A 55 -4.04 -4.26 -13.20
CA GLN A 55 -4.71 -5.16 -14.14
C GLN A 55 -3.79 -5.57 -15.30
N GLN A 56 -3.03 -4.62 -15.85
CA GLN A 56 -2.10 -4.89 -16.94
C GLN A 56 -0.98 -5.83 -16.50
N ASN A 57 -0.40 -5.65 -15.31
CA ASN A 57 0.71 -6.46 -14.83
C ASN A 57 0.24 -7.88 -14.44
N ILE A 58 -0.92 -8.01 -13.78
CA ILE A 58 -1.50 -9.33 -13.48
C ILE A 58 -1.86 -10.06 -14.78
N SER A 59 -2.57 -9.40 -15.71
CA SER A 59 -2.96 -10.03 -16.99
C SER A 59 -1.75 -10.43 -17.84
N ALA A 60 -0.73 -9.58 -17.95
CA ALA A 60 0.47 -9.89 -18.71
C ALA A 60 1.24 -11.08 -18.12
N SER A 61 1.42 -11.11 -16.80
CA SER A 61 2.15 -12.19 -16.11
C SER A 61 1.43 -13.54 -16.24
N ILE A 62 0.12 -13.59 -15.98
CA ILE A 62 -0.63 -14.85 -16.09
C ILE A 62 -0.73 -15.34 -17.55
N ASN A 63 -1.00 -14.45 -18.51
CA ASN A 63 -1.10 -14.84 -19.92
C ASN A 63 0.23 -15.36 -20.46
N THR A 64 1.35 -14.76 -20.05
CA THR A 64 2.69 -15.25 -20.41
C THR A 64 2.92 -16.66 -19.88
N ALA A 65 2.57 -16.90 -18.61
CA ALA A 65 2.69 -18.22 -18.00
C ALA A 65 1.76 -19.26 -18.65
N LEU A 66 0.52 -18.90 -18.98
CA LEU A 66 -0.43 -19.79 -19.68
C LEU A 66 0.09 -20.21 -21.06
N ILE A 67 0.65 -19.26 -21.83
CA ILE A 67 1.24 -19.54 -23.15
C ILE A 67 2.46 -20.46 -23.02
N ASN A 68 3.36 -20.17 -22.07
CA ASN A 68 4.56 -20.97 -21.85
C ASN A 68 4.25 -22.41 -21.40
N SER A 69 3.18 -22.58 -20.62
CA SER A 69 2.69 -23.88 -20.18
C SER A 69 1.76 -24.56 -21.19
N ASN A 70 1.52 -23.93 -22.35
CA ASN A 70 0.64 -24.41 -23.42
C ASN A 70 -0.78 -24.76 -22.93
N ILE A 71 -1.32 -23.95 -22.00
CA ILE A 71 -2.63 -24.14 -21.40
C ILE A 71 -3.73 -23.60 -22.33
N PRO A 72 -4.71 -24.42 -22.75
CA PRO A 72 -5.79 -23.98 -23.62
C PRO A 72 -6.76 -22.98 -22.93
N MET A 73 -6.99 -21.84 -23.57
CA MET A 73 -7.89 -20.79 -23.09
C MET A 73 -9.04 -20.55 -24.08
N VAL A 74 -10.24 -20.29 -23.55
CA VAL A 74 -11.36 -19.70 -24.33
C VAL A 74 -11.15 -18.19 -24.46
N SER A 75 -10.70 -17.54 -23.38
CA SER A 75 -10.38 -16.11 -23.35
C SER A 75 -9.25 -15.85 -22.38
N TYR A 76 -8.21 -15.17 -22.84
CA TYR A 76 -7.11 -14.71 -21.97
C TYR A 76 -7.57 -13.64 -20.97
N PHE A 77 -6.76 -13.42 -19.94
CA PHE A 77 -7.02 -12.38 -18.95
C PHE A 77 -6.78 -11.01 -19.59
N THR A 78 -7.73 -10.09 -19.45
CA THR A 78 -7.63 -8.75 -20.05
C THR A 78 -8.02 -7.67 -19.04
N PRO A 79 -7.33 -6.51 -19.04
CA PRO A 79 -7.76 -5.35 -18.27
C PRO A 79 -9.20 -4.93 -18.59
N ASN A 80 -9.93 -4.50 -17.57
CA ASN A 80 -11.30 -4.03 -17.70
C ASN A 80 -11.59 -3.00 -16.61
N ALA A 81 -11.68 -1.73 -16.99
CA ALA A 81 -11.94 -0.63 -16.06
C ALA A 81 -13.26 -0.78 -15.29
N SER A 82 -14.25 -1.50 -15.82
CA SER A 82 -15.51 -1.76 -15.10
C SER A 82 -15.38 -2.78 -13.95
N LEU A 83 -14.24 -3.47 -13.88
CA LEU A 83 -13.87 -4.39 -12.80
C LEU A 83 -12.84 -3.77 -11.83
N CYS A 84 -12.73 -2.44 -11.87
CA CYS A 84 -12.01 -1.62 -10.91
C CYS A 84 -12.99 -0.98 -9.95
N SER A 85 -12.62 -0.95 -8.67
CA SER A 85 -13.24 -0.10 -7.65
C SER A 85 -12.16 0.43 -6.72
N ASP A 86 -12.56 1.36 -5.86
CA ASP A 86 -11.69 1.99 -4.87
C ASP A 86 -10.90 1.00 -3.98
N LEU A 87 -11.42 -0.22 -3.77
CA LEU A 87 -10.81 -1.23 -2.90
C LEU A 87 -10.54 -2.56 -3.59
N GLU A 88 -10.96 -2.75 -4.83
CA GLU A 88 -10.83 -4.03 -5.53
C GLU A 88 -10.42 -3.83 -6.99
N VAL A 89 -9.43 -4.60 -7.42
CA VAL A 89 -8.93 -4.66 -8.79
C VAL A 89 -9.10 -6.09 -9.28
N THR A 90 -9.94 -6.31 -10.28
CA THR A 90 -10.21 -7.66 -10.78
C THR A 90 -9.84 -7.81 -12.25
N VAL A 91 -9.22 -8.94 -12.62
CA VAL A 91 -9.04 -9.39 -14.00
C VAL A 91 -9.57 -10.80 -14.18
N CYS A 92 -10.29 -11.05 -15.28
CA CYS A 92 -10.92 -12.34 -15.52
C CYS A 92 -10.45 -12.96 -16.84
N GLY A 93 -10.33 -14.29 -16.84
CA GLY A 93 -10.07 -15.13 -18.00
C GLY A 93 -10.96 -16.37 -17.97
N THR A 94 -10.95 -17.14 -19.06
CA THR A 94 -11.75 -18.37 -19.18
C THR A 94 -10.88 -19.48 -19.74
N PHE A 95 -10.64 -20.51 -18.94
CA PHE A 95 -9.98 -21.75 -19.33
C PHE A 95 -10.90 -22.58 -20.23
N PHE A 96 -10.31 -23.37 -21.13
CA PHE A 96 -11.06 -24.29 -21.98
C PHE A 96 -11.86 -25.31 -21.15
N SER A 97 -11.26 -25.82 -20.09
CA SER A 97 -11.89 -26.70 -19.11
C SER A 97 -11.38 -26.47 -17.68
N SER A 98 -12.06 -27.01 -16.68
CA SER A 98 -11.55 -27.02 -15.29
C SER A 98 -10.24 -27.80 -15.14
N VAL A 99 -10.03 -28.86 -15.92
CA VAL A 99 -8.80 -29.67 -15.89
C VAL A 99 -7.59 -28.85 -16.32
N ASP A 100 -7.77 -27.96 -17.30
CA ASP A 100 -6.70 -27.06 -17.75
C ASP A 100 -6.32 -26.06 -16.65
N ALA A 101 -7.30 -25.57 -15.89
CA ALA A 101 -7.06 -24.70 -14.74
C ALA A 101 -6.37 -25.45 -13.59
N ASP A 102 -6.82 -26.65 -13.26
CA ASP A 102 -6.21 -27.50 -12.23
C ASP A 102 -4.73 -27.78 -12.57
N SER A 103 -4.41 -28.05 -13.84
CA SER A 103 -3.04 -28.27 -14.29
C SER A 103 -2.13 -27.02 -14.20
N PHE A 104 -2.73 -25.84 -14.08
CA PHE A 104 -2.04 -24.56 -13.97
C PHE A 104 -1.88 -24.08 -12.52
N GLN A 105 -2.48 -24.77 -11.54
CA GLN A 105 -2.53 -24.38 -10.13
C GLN A 105 -1.15 -24.02 -9.56
N ASP A 106 -0.16 -24.93 -9.64
CA ASP A 106 1.19 -24.70 -9.09
C ASP A 106 1.88 -23.47 -9.71
N THR A 107 1.60 -23.18 -10.97
CA THR A 107 2.16 -22.00 -11.65
C THR A 107 1.48 -20.73 -11.18
N ALA A 108 0.15 -20.76 -11.01
CA ALA A 108 -0.61 -19.63 -10.46
C ALA A 108 -0.18 -19.31 -9.02
N GLU A 109 0.06 -20.32 -8.19
CA GLU A 109 0.56 -20.15 -6.81
C GLU A 109 1.94 -19.48 -6.77
N GLN A 110 2.83 -19.79 -7.72
CA GLN A 110 4.14 -19.12 -7.81
C GLN A 110 4.02 -17.64 -8.19
N LEU A 111 3.04 -17.28 -9.03
CA LEU A 111 2.77 -15.91 -9.45
C LEU A 111 2.08 -15.07 -8.37
N LEU A 112 1.47 -15.70 -7.37
CA LEU A 112 0.71 -15.02 -6.32
C LEU A 112 1.54 -13.97 -5.57
N SER A 113 2.80 -14.28 -5.26
CA SER A 113 3.70 -13.34 -4.59
C SER A 113 3.97 -12.07 -5.42
N PHE A 114 4.07 -12.23 -6.74
CA PHE A 114 4.21 -11.13 -7.68
C PHE A 114 2.93 -10.29 -7.72
N TRP A 115 1.75 -10.90 -7.85
CA TRP A 115 0.48 -10.15 -7.89
C TRP A 115 0.20 -9.38 -6.58
N ILE A 116 0.56 -9.96 -5.44
CA ILE A 116 0.49 -9.26 -4.15
C ILE A 116 1.44 -8.05 -4.14
N SER A 117 2.68 -8.23 -4.63
CA SER A 117 3.67 -7.14 -4.74
C SER A 117 3.15 -6.00 -5.63
N GLU A 118 2.57 -6.32 -6.79
CA GLU A 118 1.96 -5.32 -7.68
C GLU A 118 0.83 -4.55 -6.97
N ALA A 119 -0.08 -5.25 -6.30
CA ALA A 119 -1.19 -4.64 -5.58
C ALA A 119 -0.75 -3.84 -4.34
N ALA A 120 0.40 -4.18 -3.75
CA ALA A 120 1.01 -3.49 -2.60
C ALA A 120 1.89 -2.30 -2.99
N GLY A 121 2.10 -2.05 -4.30
CA GLY A 121 2.99 -0.99 -4.80
C GLY A 121 4.49 -1.36 -4.75
N GLY A 122 4.80 -2.66 -4.67
CA GLY A 122 6.15 -3.23 -4.69
C GLY A 122 6.40 -4.26 -3.57
N ASN A 123 7.63 -4.77 -3.52
CA ASN A 123 8.04 -5.79 -2.53
C ASN A 123 7.95 -5.32 -1.08
N VAL A 124 7.94 -4.01 -0.88
CA VAL A 124 7.61 -3.36 0.37
C VAL A 124 6.35 -2.55 0.11
N CYS A 125 5.32 -2.72 0.95
CA CYS A 125 4.10 -1.95 0.80
C CYS A 125 4.40 -0.45 0.70
N GLN A 126 3.75 0.21 -0.24
CA GLN A 126 3.79 1.66 -0.32
C GLN A 126 3.28 2.30 0.98
N PRO A 127 3.80 3.49 1.35
CA PRO A 127 3.42 4.16 2.60
C PRO A 127 1.91 4.44 2.75
N GLU A 128 1.19 4.61 1.64
CA GLU A 128 -0.27 4.80 1.63
C GLU A 128 -1.04 3.60 2.18
N LEU A 129 -0.49 2.40 2.03
CA LEU A 129 -1.11 1.16 2.50
C LEU A 129 -0.81 0.86 3.97
N GLU A 130 -0.21 1.79 4.72
CA GLU A 130 0.10 1.54 6.12
C GLU A 130 -1.15 1.16 6.93
N GLY A 131 -1.10 -0.03 7.56
CA GLY A 131 -2.23 -0.59 8.31
C GLY A 131 -3.22 -1.40 7.47
N TYR A 132 -3.14 -1.35 6.14
CA TYR A 132 -3.98 -2.17 5.26
C TYR A 132 -3.49 -3.62 5.20
N THR A 133 -4.39 -4.52 4.83
CA THR A 133 -4.03 -5.85 4.32
C THR A 133 -4.37 -5.92 2.84
N VAL A 134 -3.38 -6.27 2.02
CA VAL A 134 -3.57 -6.52 0.58
C VAL A 134 -3.81 -8.01 0.41
N ILE A 135 -4.89 -8.38 -0.25
CA ILE A 135 -5.33 -9.77 -0.43
C ILE A 135 -5.46 -10.01 -1.93
N VAL A 136 -4.81 -11.05 -2.47
CA VAL A 136 -5.03 -11.50 -3.84
C VAL A 136 -5.67 -12.87 -3.80
N THR A 137 -6.83 -12.99 -4.43
CA THR A 137 -7.60 -14.24 -4.40
C THR A 137 -8.44 -14.44 -5.65
N THR A 138 -8.80 -15.68 -5.92
CA THR A 138 -9.89 -16.05 -6.82
C THR A 138 -11.15 -16.37 -6.02
N GLY A 139 -12.34 -16.27 -6.62
CA GLY A 139 -13.60 -16.54 -5.91
C GLY A 139 -13.67 -17.96 -5.33
N ASP A 140 -14.44 -18.15 -4.26
CA ASP A 140 -14.51 -19.40 -3.48
C ASP A 140 -14.91 -20.64 -4.33
N ASP A 141 -15.70 -20.45 -5.39
CA ASP A 141 -16.11 -21.50 -6.34
C ASP A 141 -15.24 -21.56 -7.62
N SER A 142 -14.06 -20.94 -7.59
CA SER A 142 -13.12 -20.93 -8.72
C SER A 142 -12.50 -22.31 -8.94
N CYS A 143 -12.39 -22.75 -10.20
CA CYS A 143 -11.59 -23.94 -10.56
C CYS A 143 -10.07 -23.70 -10.49
N LEU A 144 -9.65 -22.49 -10.13
CA LEU A 144 -8.25 -22.15 -9.87
C LEU A 144 -8.24 -21.42 -8.52
N PRO A 145 -8.39 -22.14 -7.40
CA PRO A 145 -8.45 -21.53 -6.07
C PRO A 145 -7.06 -21.06 -5.65
N ILE A 146 -6.88 -19.75 -5.53
CA ILE A 146 -5.66 -19.14 -5.02
C ILE A 146 -6.03 -18.07 -4.01
N SER A 147 -5.22 -17.95 -2.97
CA SER A 147 -5.40 -16.91 -1.96
C SER A 147 -4.07 -16.63 -1.28
N GLY A 148 -3.72 -15.36 -1.19
CA GLY A 148 -2.56 -14.90 -0.45
C GLY A 148 -2.76 -13.47 0.00
N SER A 149 -2.01 -13.06 1.01
CA SER A 149 -2.11 -11.70 1.53
C SER A 149 -0.80 -11.21 2.10
N VAL A 150 -0.67 -9.90 2.20
CA VAL A 150 0.39 -9.22 2.96
C VAL A 150 -0.24 -8.15 3.84
N SER A 151 0.19 -8.11 5.09
CA SER A 151 -0.15 -7.03 6.03
C SER A 151 0.88 -5.90 5.90
N CYS A 152 0.41 -4.70 5.60
CA CYS A 152 1.24 -3.51 5.45
C CYS A 152 1.43 -2.78 6.78
N SER A 153 1.74 -3.52 7.83
CA SER A 153 1.96 -2.99 9.18
C SER A 153 3.33 -2.30 9.33
N LEU A 154 3.42 -1.38 10.29
CA LEU A 154 4.70 -0.85 10.76
C LEU A 154 5.56 -2.00 11.31
N PRO A 155 6.83 -2.12 10.89
CA PRO A 155 7.75 -3.02 11.59
C PRO A 155 8.00 -2.49 13.00
N ILE A 156 8.27 -3.41 13.92
CA ILE A 156 8.75 -3.04 15.26
C ILE A 156 10.11 -2.34 15.07
N THR A 157 10.15 -1.04 15.32
CA THR A 157 11.38 -0.25 15.25
C THR A 157 11.67 0.34 16.62
N PRO A 158 12.95 0.52 17.01
CA PRO A 158 13.34 1.19 18.26
C PRO A 158 13.14 2.71 18.16
N PHE A 159 12.03 3.13 17.55
CA PHE A 159 11.71 4.50 17.22
C PHE A 159 10.20 4.75 17.44
N PRO A 160 9.81 5.90 18.02
CA PRO A 160 10.69 6.90 18.63
C PRO A 160 11.32 6.35 19.91
N ASN A 161 12.50 6.86 20.28
CA ASN A 161 13.21 6.40 21.47
C ASN A 161 12.66 7.03 22.76
N CYS A 162 11.38 6.75 23.06
CA CYS A 162 10.67 7.19 24.26
C CYS A 162 9.44 6.32 24.54
N THR A 163 8.95 6.36 25.78
CA THR A 163 7.67 5.75 26.17
C THR A 163 6.54 6.72 25.92
N CYS A 164 5.79 6.50 24.84
CA CYS A 164 4.65 7.31 24.43
C CYS A 164 3.69 6.46 23.60
N ASN A 165 2.44 6.90 23.48
CA ASN A 165 1.46 6.21 22.65
C ASN A 165 1.74 6.48 21.17
N THR A 166 2.07 5.44 20.41
CA THR A 166 2.42 5.51 18.98
C THR A 166 1.23 5.25 18.06
N SER A 167 0.03 5.02 18.61
CA SER A 167 -1.17 4.80 17.82
C SER A 167 -1.47 5.99 16.92
N GLN A 168 -1.75 5.71 15.66
CA GLN A 168 -2.18 6.72 14.69
C GLN A 168 -3.56 7.26 15.04
N GLY A 169 -3.83 8.52 14.67
CA GLY A 169 -5.13 9.15 14.87
C GLY A 169 -5.39 9.75 16.24
N ILE A 170 -4.54 9.49 17.24
CA ILE A 170 -4.71 10.02 18.61
C ILE A 170 -4.29 11.49 18.76
N LEU A 171 -3.57 12.03 17.76
CA LEU A 171 -3.27 13.45 17.64
C LEU A 171 -3.88 13.98 16.35
N PRO A 172 -4.23 15.28 16.29
CA PRO A 172 -4.80 15.86 15.09
C PRO A 172 -3.78 15.95 13.95
N PHE A 173 -2.50 15.66 14.15
CA PHE A 173 -1.44 15.90 13.16
C PHE A 173 -1.02 14.61 12.46
N LEU A 174 -1.12 14.60 11.14
CA LEU A 174 -0.68 13.51 10.28
C LEU A 174 0.50 13.94 9.43
N VAL A 175 1.50 13.08 9.29
CA VAL A 175 2.50 13.21 8.24
C VAL A 175 2.02 12.45 7.01
N GLN A 176 1.94 13.15 5.89
CA GLN A 176 1.48 12.58 4.63
C GLN A 176 2.40 11.45 4.15
N PRO A 177 1.86 10.43 3.46
CA PRO A 177 2.61 9.23 3.06
C PRO A 177 3.72 9.54 2.05
N ARG A 178 3.74 10.73 1.46
CA ARG A 178 4.78 11.16 0.52
C ARG A 178 5.49 12.43 0.96
N TYR A 179 6.81 12.43 0.76
CA TYR A 179 7.65 13.61 0.80
C TYR A 179 8.24 13.87 -0.58
N TYR A 180 8.56 15.13 -0.89
CA TYR A 180 9.06 15.52 -2.21
C TYR A 180 10.24 16.48 -2.10
N PRO A 181 11.17 16.44 -3.08
CA PRO A 181 12.20 17.44 -3.19
C PRO A 181 11.58 18.75 -3.72
N LEU A 182 11.91 19.87 -3.09
CA LEU A 182 11.64 21.17 -3.70
C LEU A 182 12.66 21.46 -4.80
N PRO A 183 12.25 22.17 -5.88
CA PRO A 183 13.18 22.69 -6.88
C PRO A 183 14.23 23.58 -6.19
N SER A 184 15.44 23.04 -6.05
CA SER A 184 16.50 23.76 -5.34
C SER A 184 17.23 24.71 -6.29
N VAL A 185 17.17 26.01 -5.99
CA VAL A 185 18.06 27.02 -6.60
C VAL A 185 19.50 26.86 -6.08
N ASN A 186 19.67 26.22 -4.91
CA ASN A 186 20.96 25.98 -4.29
C ASN A 186 21.67 24.78 -4.97
N LYS A 187 22.87 25.03 -5.49
CA LYS A 187 23.69 23.96 -6.10
C LYS A 187 24.25 22.97 -5.09
N ALA A 188 24.28 23.31 -3.79
CA ALA A 188 24.91 22.50 -2.76
C ALA A 188 23.93 21.57 -2.00
N THR A 189 22.64 21.88 -1.97
CA THR A 189 21.65 21.16 -1.17
C THR A 189 20.33 20.95 -1.92
N THR A 190 19.56 19.97 -1.47
CA THR A 190 18.16 19.73 -1.85
C THR A 190 17.31 19.74 -0.58
N GLU A 191 16.18 20.44 -0.62
CA GLU A 191 15.20 20.40 0.46
C GLU A 191 14.16 19.32 0.18
N TYR A 192 13.95 18.42 1.14
CA TYR A 192 12.93 17.37 1.06
C TYR A 192 11.82 17.66 2.07
N CYS A 193 10.61 17.89 1.59
CA CYS A 193 9.49 18.39 2.37
C CYS A 193 8.47 17.31 2.70
N PHE A 194 8.16 17.22 3.99
CA PHE A 194 7.13 16.37 4.55
C PHE A 194 5.90 17.24 4.80
N LEU A 195 4.81 16.95 4.09
CA LEU A 195 3.55 17.66 4.26
C LEU A 195 2.83 17.17 5.52
N VAL A 196 2.32 18.10 6.30
CA VAL A 196 1.49 17.84 7.47
C VAL A 196 0.04 18.17 7.12
N SER A 197 -0.88 17.29 7.48
CA SER A 197 -2.32 17.54 7.41
C SER A 197 -2.93 17.37 8.80
N THR A 198 -4.19 17.77 8.94
CA THR A 198 -4.91 17.58 10.19
C THR A 198 -6.15 16.71 10.07
N ILE A 199 -6.46 15.96 11.13
CA ILE A 199 -7.71 15.21 11.30
C ILE A 199 -8.78 16.16 11.84
N PRO A 200 -10.04 16.10 11.34
CA PRO A 200 -11.19 16.73 11.99
C PRO A 200 -11.34 16.30 13.45
N GLU A 201 -11.79 17.20 14.32
CA GLU A 201 -11.85 16.96 15.77
C GLU A 201 -12.72 15.75 16.16
N ASP A 202 -13.81 15.52 15.42
CA ASP A 202 -14.75 14.42 15.60
C ASP A 202 -14.23 13.06 15.11
N GLU A 203 -13.15 13.05 14.32
CA GLU A 203 -12.49 11.84 13.82
C GLU A 203 -11.23 11.46 14.60
N ILE A 204 -10.80 12.29 15.56
CA ILE A 204 -9.66 12.00 16.43
C ILE A 204 -9.98 10.80 17.31
N VAL A 205 -9.07 9.83 17.31
CA VAL A 205 -9.22 8.61 18.11
C VAL A 205 -9.10 8.97 19.59
N PRO A 206 -10.09 8.66 20.44
CA PRO A 206 -10.03 8.93 21.86
C PRO A 206 -8.78 8.32 22.51
N SER A 207 -8.04 9.12 23.27
CA SER A 207 -6.80 8.73 23.91
C SER A 207 -6.59 9.49 25.21
N THR A 208 -5.72 8.96 26.09
CA THR A 208 -5.39 9.60 27.36
C THR A 208 -4.27 10.64 27.26
N CYS A 209 -3.51 10.68 26.15
CA CYS A 209 -2.38 11.59 26.00
C CYS A 209 -2.62 12.77 25.05
N GLY A 210 -3.65 12.70 24.20
CA GLY A 210 -3.84 13.65 23.09
C GLY A 210 -5.21 14.31 23.15
N VAL A 211 -5.28 15.59 22.77
CA VAL A 211 -6.53 16.35 22.63
C VAL A 211 -6.55 17.13 21.32
N ALA A 212 -7.74 17.49 20.82
CA ALA A 212 -7.89 18.20 19.55
C ALA A 212 -7.19 19.57 19.51
N SER A 213 -7.08 20.23 20.67
CA SER A 213 -6.41 21.54 20.82
C SER A 213 -4.89 21.44 21.02
N ASP A 214 -4.29 20.25 20.90
CA ASP A 214 -2.85 20.08 21.05
C ASP A 214 -2.06 20.88 20.00
N LYS A 215 -0.77 21.03 20.26
CA LYS A 215 0.18 21.62 19.32
C LYS A 215 1.17 20.58 18.83
N LEU A 216 1.51 20.66 17.55
CA LEU A 216 2.62 19.91 16.98
C LEU A 216 3.92 20.58 17.46
N THR A 217 4.56 20.00 18.47
CA THR A 217 5.76 20.59 19.06
C THR A 217 7.04 20.10 18.41
N LYS A 218 7.01 18.89 17.86
CA LYS A 218 8.18 18.23 17.30
C LYS A 218 7.76 17.17 16.28
N ILE A 219 8.57 17.03 15.23
CA ILE A 219 8.60 15.83 14.40
C ILE A 219 9.99 15.20 14.55
N GLU A 220 10.03 13.89 14.74
CA GLU A 220 11.26 13.10 14.71
C GLU A 220 11.25 12.16 13.50
N TRP A 221 12.43 11.84 12.96
CA TRP A 221 12.60 10.83 11.91
C TRP A 221 13.58 9.76 12.35
N TYR A 222 13.31 8.51 11.99
CA TYR A 222 14.27 7.41 12.12
C TYR A 222 15.33 7.51 11.03
N ALA A 223 16.47 8.08 11.40
CA ALA A 223 17.50 8.56 10.47
C ALA A 223 18.91 8.16 10.94
N ASN A 224 19.78 7.86 9.97
CA ASN A 224 21.14 7.43 10.18
C ASN A 224 22.00 8.57 10.74
N GLN A 225 22.33 8.50 12.03
CA GLN A 225 23.15 9.52 12.69
C GLN A 225 24.57 9.64 12.14
N ASN A 226 25.11 8.58 11.52
CA ASN A 226 26.45 8.59 10.92
C ASN A 226 26.54 9.58 9.75
N VAL A 227 25.39 9.92 9.15
CA VAL A 227 25.31 10.87 8.03
C VAL A 227 24.82 12.24 8.48
N SER A 228 24.81 12.52 9.78
CA SER A 228 24.32 13.78 10.35
C SER A 228 24.95 15.04 9.75
N SER A 229 26.22 14.97 9.37
CA SER A 229 26.93 16.06 8.71
C SER A 229 26.37 16.43 7.32
N TRP A 230 25.50 15.59 6.73
CA TRP A 230 24.84 15.84 5.46
C TRP A 230 23.59 16.70 5.61
N ILE A 231 23.03 16.80 6.81
CA ILE A 231 21.87 17.65 7.10
C ILE A 231 22.37 19.05 7.45
N LYS A 232 21.95 20.05 6.65
CA LYS A 232 22.35 21.45 6.84
C LYS A 232 21.44 22.20 7.79
N GLY A 233 20.16 21.88 7.76
CA GLY A 233 19.15 22.58 8.52
C GLY A 233 17.78 22.01 8.22
N ILE A 234 16.79 22.61 8.86
CA ILE A 234 15.39 22.26 8.70
C ILE A 234 14.62 23.57 8.50
N ASN A 235 13.81 23.65 7.45
CA ASN A 235 12.93 24.78 7.19
C ASN A 235 11.49 24.39 7.51
N LEU A 236 10.81 25.23 8.27
CA LEU A 236 9.41 25.07 8.65
C LEU A 236 8.57 26.05 7.84
N TYR A 237 7.75 25.54 6.93
CA TYR A 237 6.80 26.30 6.15
C TYR A 237 5.42 26.08 6.75
N SER A 238 5.05 26.90 7.74
CA SER A 238 3.69 26.85 8.30
C SER A 238 2.67 27.26 7.24
N ALA A 239 1.49 26.64 7.24
CA ALA A 239 0.40 27.03 6.33
C ALA A 239 -0.02 28.51 6.50
N VAL A 240 0.10 29.02 7.73
CA VAL A 240 -0.09 30.43 8.05
C VAL A 240 1.10 30.96 8.84
N GLY A 241 1.73 32.03 8.34
CA GLY A 241 2.85 32.70 8.99
C GLY A 241 4.15 32.66 8.17
N ASN A 242 5.25 32.99 8.85
CA ASN A 242 6.57 33.10 8.21
C ASN A 242 7.34 31.77 8.27
N VAL A 243 8.17 31.54 7.25
CA VAL A 243 9.12 30.43 7.24
C VAL A 243 10.09 30.56 8.40
N THR A 244 10.23 29.49 9.18
CA THR A 244 11.17 29.42 10.31
C THR A 244 12.32 28.47 9.97
N LYS A 245 13.56 28.90 10.20
CA LYS A 245 14.74 28.05 10.01
C LYS A 245 15.21 27.49 11.34
N LEU A 246 15.39 26.18 11.38
CA LEU A 246 15.97 25.46 12.51
C LEU A 246 17.33 24.88 12.12
N ALA A 247 18.24 24.84 13.09
CA ALA A 247 19.46 24.06 12.95
C ALA A 247 19.11 22.56 12.93
N ALA A 248 19.94 21.76 12.26
CA ALA A 248 19.84 20.31 12.34
C ALA A 248 20.01 19.86 13.80
N SER A 249 19.03 19.13 14.33
CA SER A 249 19.04 18.64 15.70
C SER A 249 18.88 17.12 15.72
N TRP A 250 19.62 16.45 16.60
CA TRP A 250 19.67 14.99 16.69
C TRP A 250 19.39 14.53 18.13
N GLY A 251 18.87 13.31 18.26
CA GLY A 251 18.78 12.62 19.54
C GLY A 251 20.15 12.25 20.12
N ALA A 252 20.14 11.60 21.28
CA ALA A 252 21.37 11.06 21.87
C ALA A 252 22.08 10.14 20.87
N ALA A 253 23.40 10.03 20.99
CA ALA A 253 24.19 9.16 20.13
C ALA A 253 23.66 7.72 20.18
N GLY A 254 23.52 7.07 19.02
CA GLY A 254 23.01 5.71 18.88
C GLY A 254 21.48 5.61 18.78
N THR A 255 20.74 6.70 18.96
CA THR A 255 19.26 6.69 18.89
C THR A 255 18.72 6.84 17.47
N ASN A 256 19.58 7.16 16.50
CA ASN A 256 19.19 7.30 15.09
C ASN A 256 17.96 8.19 14.88
N THR A 257 17.95 9.33 15.58
CA THR A 257 16.78 10.22 15.63
C THR A 257 17.17 11.62 15.15
N LEU A 258 16.66 12.04 13.98
CA LEU A 258 16.70 13.44 13.52
C LEU A 258 15.46 14.17 14.06
N LYS A 259 15.59 15.45 14.41
CA LYS A 259 14.54 16.21 15.11
C LYS A 259 14.32 17.59 14.49
N ALA A 260 13.06 17.90 14.21
CA ALA A 260 12.58 19.26 14.00
C ALA A 260 11.91 19.73 15.29
N THR A 261 12.58 20.60 16.05
CA THR A 261 12.08 21.13 17.32
C THR A 261 12.77 22.47 17.65
N PRO A 262 12.07 23.46 18.24
CA PRO A 262 10.62 23.49 18.47
C PRO A 262 9.84 23.88 17.21
N ILE A 263 8.72 23.20 16.93
CA ILE A 263 7.78 23.54 15.84
C ILE A 263 6.64 24.42 16.39
N ASN A 264 5.97 23.97 17.44
CA ASN A 264 4.89 24.67 18.16
C ASN A 264 3.71 25.13 17.28
N TRP A 265 3.34 24.35 16.28
CA TRP A 265 2.22 24.66 15.39
C TRP A 265 0.87 24.29 16.00
N THR A 266 -0.10 25.17 15.86
CA THR A 266 -1.53 24.85 16.01
C THR A 266 -2.04 24.05 14.80
N SER A 267 -3.24 23.47 14.89
CA SER A 267 -3.90 22.78 13.76
C SER A 267 -3.96 23.65 12.49
N ALA A 268 -4.25 24.94 12.63
CA ALA A 268 -4.30 25.88 11.50
C ALA A 268 -2.92 26.12 10.86
N GLN A 269 -1.84 26.09 11.64
CA GLN A 269 -0.47 26.24 11.10
C GLN A 269 0.05 24.93 10.50
N ALA A 270 -0.39 23.80 11.04
CA ALA A 270 0.03 22.47 10.63
C ALA A 270 -0.70 21.99 9.37
N ASN A 271 -1.98 22.29 9.20
CA ASN A 271 -2.77 21.81 8.06
C ASN A 271 -2.30 22.45 6.74
N GLY A 272 -1.59 21.68 5.91
CA GLY A 272 -0.92 22.19 4.70
C GLY A 272 0.49 22.73 4.96
N GLY A 273 0.97 22.67 6.20
CA GLY A 273 2.33 23.06 6.56
C GLY A 273 3.36 22.01 6.13
N MET A 274 4.56 22.43 5.76
CA MET A 274 5.65 21.53 5.38
C MET A 274 6.84 21.63 6.32
N VAL A 275 7.37 20.48 6.73
CA VAL A 275 8.67 20.41 7.41
C VAL A 275 9.69 19.87 6.44
N CYS A 276 10.65 20.72 6.06
CA CYS A 276 11.61 20.43 5.01
C CYS A 276 13.01 20.24 5.56
N ILE A 277 13.65 19.14 5.21
CA ILE A 277 15.01 18.80 5.63
C ILE A 277 15.98 19.16 4.51
N GLU A 278 16.96 20.02 4.80
CA GLU A 278 17.98 20.42 3.85
C GLU A 278 19.14 19.41 3.85
N VAL A 279 19.28 18.66 2.76
CA VAL A 279 20.29 17.60 2.60
C VAL A 279 21.35 18.03 1.58
N LYS A 280 22.64 17.83 1.89
CA LYS A 280 23.75 18.08 0.97
C LYS A 280 23.69 17.17 -0.27
N LYS A 281 23.83 17.75 -1.45
CA LYS A 281 24.01 16.99 -2.70
C LYS A 281 25.37 16.26 -2.70
N PRO A 282 25.47 15.07 -3.34
CA PRO A 282 24.45 14.37 -4.11
C PRO A 282 23.52 13.47 -3.27
N LYS A 283 23.52 13.62 -1.94
CA LYS A 283 22.75 12.77 -1.03
C LYS A 283 21.28 13.13 -1.02
N SER A 284 20.46 12.16 -0.63
CA SER A 284 19.01 12.26 -0.59
C SER A 284 18.46 11.80 0.75
N MET A 285 17.15 11.94 0.95
CA MET A 285 16.49 11.36 2.11
C MET A 285 16.55 9.83 2.12
N GLU A 286 16.69 9.17 0.97
CA GLU A 286 16.88 7.71 0.92
C GLU A 286 18.20 7.30 1.58
N ASP A 287 19.27 8.09 1.44
CA ASP A 287 20.53 7.82 2.13
C ASP A 287 20.45 8.09 3.65
N VAL A 288 19.51 8.92 4.07
CA VAL A 288 19.39 9.42 5.45
C VAL A 288 18.46 8.53 6.28
N CYS A 289 17.38 8.01 5.70
CA CYS A 289 16.38 7.25 6.44
C CYS A 289 16.80 5.80 6.69
N LEU A 290 16.43 5.27 7.85
CA LEU A 290 16.69 3.88 8.26
C LEU A 290 15.43 3.00 8.18
N GLY A 291 14.43 3.41 7.40
CA GLY A 291 13.23 2.63 7.15
C GLY A 291 13.44 1.52 6.13
N PHE A 292 12.35 1.06 5.53
CA PHE A 292 12.47 0.29 4.29
C PHE A 292 13.16 1.14 3.22
N SER A 293 13.78 0.49 2.23
CA SER A 293 14.43 1.20 1.10
C SER A 293 13.45 2.20 0.48
N GLY A 294 13.89 3.45 0.31
CA GLY A 294 13.06 4.55 -0.22
C GLY A 294 12.01 5.12 0.74
N GLN A 295 11.98 4.68 2.00
CA GLN A 295 10.98 5.10 2.99
C GLN A 295 11.59 5.61 4.31
N CYS A 296 10.89 6.54 4.93
CA CYS A 296 11.22 7.14 6.22
C CYS A 296 10.09 6.92 7.22
N TYR A 297 10.45 6.68 8.48
CA TYR A 297 9.50 6.74 9.59
C TYR A 297 9.58 8.12 10.23
N ALA A 298 8.43 8.77 10.39
CA ALA A 298 8.29 10.05 11.04
C ALA A 298 7.35 9.93 12.24
N SER A 299 7.64 10.60 13.35
CA SER A 299 6.78 10.62 14.53
C SER A 299 6.47 12.05 14.95
N THR A 300 5.18 12.34 15.15
CA THR A 300 4.69 13.67 15.59
C THR A 300 4.49 13.68 17.10
N PHE A 301 4.84 14.77 17.77
CA PHE A 301 4.69 14.88 19.23
C PHE A 301 3.79 16.04 19.63
N ASN A 302 2.96 15.79 20.65
CA ASN A 302 2.25 16.84 21.38
C ASN A 302 3.18 17.57 22.36
N SER A 303 2.63 18.49 23.17
CA SER A 303 3.42 19.30 24.09
C SER A 303 4.02 18.50 25.25
N ASN A 304 3.30 17.48 25.72
CA ASN A 304 3.71 16.65 26.86
C ASN A 304 4.63 15.49 26.45
N LYS A 305 4.74 15.20 25.15
CA LYS A 305 5.57 14.15 24.55
C LYS A 305 5.15 12.72 24.92
N ASP A 306 3.93 12.55 25.42
CA ASP A 306 3.30 11.29 25.80
C ASP A 306 2.47 10.68 24.66
N CYS A 307 2.09 11.48 23.66
CA CYS A 307 1.57 11.03 22.38
C CYS A 307 2.63 11.21 21.28
N CYS A 308 2.91 10.14 20.52
CA CYS A 308 3.94 10.10 19.48
C CYS A 308 3.58 9.22 18.26
N PRO A 309 2.43 9.43 17.59
CA PRO A 309 2.06 8.65 16.40
C PRO A 309 3.19 8.50 15.40
N ILE A 310 3.36 7.31 14.84
CA ILE A 310 4.39 7.01 13.83
C ILE A 310 3.72 6.91 12.47
N TYR A 311 4.36 7.46 11.44
CA TYR A 311 3.91 7.43 10.06
C TYR A 311 5.03 6.97 9.14
N ARG A 312 4.69 6.10 8.18
CA ARG A 312 5.52 5.80 7.02
C ARG A 312 5.35 6.89 5.98
N THR A 313 6.47 7.22 5.35
CA THR A 313 6.55 8.18 4.28
C THR A 313 7.53 7.70 3.23
N GLY A 314 7.32 8.03 1.96
CA GLY A 314 8.22 7.67 0.86
C GLY A 314 8.42 8.83 -0.09
N LEU A 315 9.46 8.76 -0.91
CA LEU A 315 9.68 9.75 -1.95
C LEU A 315 8.52 9.69 -2.98
N THR A 316 7.98 10.83 -3.39
CA THR A 316 7.19 10.93 -4.63
C THR A 316 8.09 11.39 -5.78
N ALA A 317 7.86 10.83 -6.97
CA ALA A 317 8.56 11.20 -8.19
C ALA A 317 8.07 12.54 -8.79
N LEU A 318 6.90 13.04 -8.36
CA LEU A 318 6.26 14.23 -8.94
C LEU A 318 5.76 15.19 -7.83
N LEU A 319 5.99 16.49 -8.04
CA LEU A 319 5.41 17.55 -7.22
C LEU A 319 3.89 17.49 -7.32
N PRO A 320 3.13 17.54 -6.22
CA PRO A 320 1.79 18.08 -6.31
C PRO A 320 1.96 19.52 -6.81
N VAL A 321 1.44 19.82 -8.00
CA VAL A 321 1.38 21.19 -8.53
C VAL A 321 0.40 21.96 -7.65
N VAL A 322 0.86 22.39 -6.49
CA VAL A 322 0.19 23.41 -5.69
C VAL A 322 1.09 24.62 -5.75
N GLY A 323 0.72 25.56 -6.62
CA GLY A 323 1.44 26.81 -6.78
C GLY A 323 1.46 27.57 -5.47
N HIS A 324 2.56 27.49 -4.74
CA HIS A 324 2.84 28.34 -3.59
C HIS A 324 4.08 29.16 -3.90
N ARG A 325 3.84 30.42 -4.26
CA ARG A 325 4.79 31.53 -4.16
C ARG A 325 4.75 32.08 -2.73
#